data_AF-A0A6V7XTV9-F1
#
_entry.id   AF-A0A6V7XTV9-F1
#
_cell.length_a   1.000
_cell.length_b   1.000
_cell.length_c   1.000
_cell.angle_alpha   90.00
_cell.angle_beta   90.00
_cell.angle_gamma   90.00
#
_symmetry.space_group_name_H-M   'P 1'
#
loop_
_entity.id
_entity.type
_entity.pdbx_description
1 polymer ?
#
loop_
_entity_poly.entity_id
_entity_poly.type
_entity_poly.pdbx_seq_one_letter_code
_entity_poly.pdbx_strand_id
1 'polypeptide(L)' 'MTITYDDLNDLIKNGKIDTVVVACVDMQGRLMGKRLTGRHFYDWLKRRLALARLYMR' A
#
# COMPACT_ATOMS: atom_id res chain seq x y z
N MET A 1 -5.36 -16.60 -4.84
CA MET A 1 -3.96 -16.23 -4.67
C MET A 1 -3.94 -14.97 -3.82
N THR A 2 -3.48 -15.05 -2.57
CA THR A 2 -3.44 -13.92 -1.63
C THR A 2 -1.98 -13.75 -1.22
N ILE A 3 -1.45 -12.53 -1.23
CA ILE A 3 -0.12 -12.22 -0.70
C ILE A 3 -0.28 -11.53 0.65
N THR A 4 0.67 -11.75 1.55
CA THR A 4 0.71 -11.04 2.84
C THR A 4 1.37 -9.66 2.69
N TYR A 5 1.32 -8.86 3.74
CA TYR A 5 2.04 -7.58 3.80
C TYR A 5 3.56 -7.77 3.68
N ASP A 6 4.11 -8.78 4.33
CA ASP A 6 5.55 -9.03 4.32
C ASP A 6 6.01 -9.48 2.93
N ASP A 7 5.23 -10.34 2.25
CA ASP A 7 5.50 -10.71 0.87
C ASP A 7 5.52 -9.49 -0.06
N LEU A 8 4.53 -8.59 0.09
CA LEU A 8 4.47 -7.36 -0.71
C LEU A 8 5.68 -6.45 -0.46
N ASN A 9 6.11 -6.34 0.80
CA ASN A 9 7.29 -5.53 1.14
C ASN A 9 8.55 -6.08 0.48
N ASP A 10 8.73 -7.39 0.50
CA ASP A 10 9.91 -8.03 -0.09
C ASP A 10 9.91 -7.89 -1.61
N LEU A 11 8.74 -8.01 -2.25
CA LEU A 11 8.56 -7.78 -3.69
C LEU A 11 8.80 -6.31 -4.11
N ILE A 12 8.51 -5.35 -3.24
CA ILE A 12 8.84 -3.94 -3.49
C ILE A 12 10.34 -3.70 -3.30
N LYS A 13 10.94 -4.25 -2.23
CA LYS A 13 12.36 -4.05 -1.92
C LYS A 13 13.29 -4.68 -2.95
N ASN A 14 12.94 -5.85 -3.48
CA ASN A 14 13.71 -6.53 -4.52
C ASN A 14 13.42 -6.00 -5.95
N GLY A 15 12.54 -5.00 -6.08
CA GLY A 15 12.22 -4.36 -7.36
C GLY A 15 11.31 -5.18 -8.28
N LYS A 16 10.73 -6.30 -7.82
CA LYS A 16 9.73 -7.08 -8.56
C LYS A 16 8.42 -6.30 -8.76
N ILE A 17 8.10 -5.38 -7.85
CA ILE A 17 6.96 -4.45 -7.94
C ILE A 17 7.48 -3.02 -7.89
N ASP A 18 7.41 -2.31 -9.03
CA ASP A 18 7.82 -0.91 -9.14
C ASP A 18 6.68 0.07 -8.82
N THR A 19 5.44 -0.30 -9.14
CA THR A 19 4.25 0.55 -9.07
C THR A 19 3.10 -0.17 -8.36
N VAL A 20 2.40 0.57 -7.50
CA VAL A 20 1.18 0.14 -6.80
C VAL A 20 0.03 1.06 -7.20
N VAL A 21 -1.14 0.48 -7.44
CA VAL A 21 -2.38 1.22 -7.65
C VAL A 21 -3.22 1.13 -6.39
N VAL A 22 -3.39 2.25 -5.70
CA VAL A 22 -4.37 2.36 -4.62
C VAL A 22 -5.67 2.83 -5.24
N ALA A 23 -6.74 2.06 -5.07
CA ALA A 23 -8.03 2.39 -5.64
C ALA A 23 -9.15 2.24 -4.62
N CYS A 24 -10.16 3.10 -4.75
CA CYS A 24 -11.41 3.01 -4.02
C CYS A 24 -12.57 3.29 -4.99
N VAL A 25 -13.76 2.85 -4.61
CA VAL A 25 -14.98 3.19 -5.34
C VAL A 25 -15.48 4.57 -4.91
N ASP A 26 -15.88 5.38 -5.88
CA ASP A 26 -16.55 6.66 -5.62
C ASP A 26 -18.07 6.47 -5.40
N MET A 27 -18.79 7.58 -5.22
CA MET A 27 -20.24 7.59 -5.02
C MET A 27 -21.04 7.13 -6.24
N GLN A 28 -20.45 7.17 -7.44
CA GLN A 28 -21.05 6.67 -8.68
C GLN A 28 -20.69 5.19 -8.94
N GLY A 29 -19.98 4.54 -8.02
CA GLY A 29 -19.54 3.14 -8.15
C GLY A 29 -18.37 2.96 -9.12
N ARG A 30 -17.67 4.04 -9.49
CA ARG A 30 -16.51 3.96 -10.41
C ARG A 30 -15.25 3.65 -9.62
N LEU A 31 -14.39 2.81 -10.16
CA LEU A 31 -13.09 2.50 -9.56
C LEU A 31 -12.10 3.63 -9.86
N MET A 32 -11.83 4.45 -8.85
CA MET A 32 -10.90 5.57 -8.95
C MET A 32 -9.59 5.19 -8.27
N GLY A 33 -8.47 5.36 -8.96
CA GLY A 33 -7.16 4.93 -8.46
C GLY A 33 -6.03 5.93 -8.68
N LYS A 34 -5.02 5.87 -7.81
CA LYS A 34 -3.77 6.61 -7.94
C LYS A 34 -2.60 5.64 -8.05
N ARG A 35 -1.75 5.87 -9.06
CA ARG A 35 -0.46 5.18 -9.23
C ARG A 35 0.56 5.78 -8.29
N LEU A 36 1.28 4.92 -7.57
CA LEU A 36 2.35 5.26 -6.66
C LEU A 36 3.55 4.37 -6.97
N THR A 37 4.76 4.88 -6.79
CA THR A 37 5.93 3.99 -6.79
C THR A 37 5.88 3.09 -5.55
N GLY A 38 6.28 1.83 -5.68
CA GLY A 38 6.28 0.85 -4.61
C GLY A 38 7.06 1.34 -3.39
N ARG A 39 8.21 1.99 -3.61
CA ARG A 39 9.01 2.60 -2.53
C ARG A 39 8.23 3.70 -1.78
N HIS A 40 7.58 4.61 -2.50
CA HIS A 40 6.79 5.67 -1.86
C HIS A 40 5.62 5.09 -1.07
N PHE A 41 4.95 4.07 -1.63
CA PHE A 41 3.86 3.38 -0.95
C PHE A 41 4.33 2.71 0.35
N TYR A 42 5.48 2.00 0.33
CA TYR A 42 6.08 1.38 1.51
C TYR A 42 6.41 2.40 2.61
N ASP A 43 7.08 3.50 2.24
CA ASP A 43 7.46 4.55 3.20
C ASP A 43 6.23 5.20 3.86
N TRP A 44 5.17 5.43 3.07
CA TRP A 44 3.90 5.95 3.57
C TRP A 44 3.24 5.00 4.57
N LEU A 45 3.19 3.69 4.26
CA LEU A 45 2.61 2.66 5.11
C LEU A 45 3.35 2.53 6.45
N LYS A 46 4.68 2.49 6.40
CA LYS A 46 5.53 2.38 7.60
C LYS A 46 5.26 3.53 8.58
N ARG A 47 5.12 4.75 8.08
CA ARG A 47 4.78 5.93 8.90
C ARG A 47 3.39 5.83 9.51
N ARG A 48 2.40 5.36 8.75
CA ARG A 48 1.00 5.29 9.19
C ARG A 48 0.75 4.16 10.20
N LEU A 49 1.40 3.01 10.03
CA LEU A 49 1.29 1.87 10.95
C LEU A 49 1.93 2.15 12.32
N ALA A 50 3.00 2.96 12.36
CA ALA A 50 3.59 3.41 13.62
C ALA A 50 2.58 4.21 14.47
N LEU A 51 1.78 5.06 13.82
CA LEU A 51 0.72 5.82 14.48
C LEU A 51 -0.45 4.91 14.87
N ALA A 52 -0.91 4.01 14.00
CA ALA A 52 -2.01 3.10 14.31
C ALA A 52 -1.72 2.22 15.55
N ARG A 53 -0.46 1.79 15.73
CA ARG A 53 -0.03 1.03 16.93
C ARG A 53 -0.07 1.85 18.23
N LEU A 54 0.04 3.17 18.15
CA LEU A 54 -0.04 4.07 19.31
C LEU A 54 -1.48 4.35 19.73
N TYR A 55 -2.45 4.30 18.80
CA TYR A 55 -3.87 4.57 19.07
C TYR A 55 -4.71 3.32 19.37
N MET A 56 -4.22 2.11 19.07
CA MET A 56 -4.91 0.84 19.37
C MET A 56 -4.42 0.16 20.65
N ARG A 57 -3.85 0.93 21.58
CA ARG A 57 -3.42 0.49 22.90
C ARG A 57 -4.13 1.33 23.96
#